data_AF-A0AAV6B4M8-F1
#
_entry.id   AF-A0AAV6B4M8-F1
#
_cell.length_a   1.000
_cell.length_b   1.000
_cell.length_c   1.000
_cell.angle_alpha   90.00
_cell.angle_beta   90.00
_cell.angle_gamma   90.00
#
_symmetry.space_group_name_H-M   'P 1'
#
loop_
_entity.id
_entity.type
_entity.pdbx_description
1 polymer ?
#
loop_
_entity_poly.entity_id
_entity_poly.type
_entity_poly.pdbx_seq_one_letter_code
_entity_poly.pdbx_strand_id
1 'polypeptide(L)'
;MNMNMRGFLIAALLAAASTGAASLSTRFALIGDFGANNSREMAVSQLVRTNFQPDFVVTIGDNNYIGAANIDTAIGQYYHEFIGNYIGAFGPGASSNRFFPALGNHDWDSSTGFASHTNYFSLPGSERYYDFVRGPVHVFVLNTDPHEPDGNTVSSTQGRWFSNAIARSTSPWRIVVAHDPPYSSTEAHAFMRWPFQQWGASIVISGDSHNYERIMLNGFPYVVNGLGGASMSGFGSPVNGSVVRYNSDHGAMLVTATDTNIVYEFWSVAGGGTLIDRFTQQVPPQLSCVLTTNETVHLSWPTNGADGCVLEWTQALPGSWNNVPETPVILGATKTVTLSTTGQWFRFFRLRK
;
A
#
# COMPACT_ATOMS: atom_id res chain seq x y z
N MET A 1 -52.05 31.27 -0.94
CA MET A 1 -51.95 29.80 -1.06
C MET A 1 -50.49 29.45 -0.84
N ASN A 2 -50.20 28.84 0.31
CA ASN A 2 -48.85 28.60 0.83
C ASN A 2 -48.05 27.63 -0.05
N MET A 3 -46.79 27.94 -0.35
CA MET A 3 -45.77 26.92 -0.57
C MET A 3 -44.55 27.24 0.29
N ASN A 4 -44.29 26.32 1.22
CA ASN A 4 -43.22 26.32 2.19
C ASN A 4 -41.84 26.28 1.51
N MET A 5 -40.99 27.28 1.76
CA MET A 5 -39.55 27.12 1.64
C MET A 5 -39.04 26.36 2.87
N ARG A 6 -38.66 25.09 2.69
CA ARG A 6 -37.85 24.36 3.67
C ARG A 6 -36.39 24.68 3.39
N GLY A 7 -35.74 25.35 4.34
CA GLY A 7 -34.31 25.64 4.31
C GLY A 7 -33.48 24.36 4.36
N PHE A 8 -32.42 24.33 3.56
CA PHE A 8 -31.34 23.36 3.71
C PHE A 8 -30.18 24.06 4.44
N LEU A 9 -29.80 23.52 5.61
CA LEU A 9 -28.54 23.84 6.25
C LEU A 9 -27.40 23.37 5.34
N ILE A 10 -26.53 24.28 4.91
CA ILE A 10 -25.23 23.96 4.32
C ILE A 10 -24.20 24.06 5.44
N ALA A 11 -23.66 22.92 5.86
CA ALA A 11 -22.47 22.88 6.70
C ALA A 11 -21.27 23.35 5.87
N ALA A 12 -20.79 24.56 6.14
CA ALA A 12 -19.54 25.05 5.56
C ALA A 12 -18.37 24.31 6.21
N LEU A 13 -17.77 23.36 5.49
CA LEU A 13 -16.47 22.81 5.86
C LEU A 13 -15.40 23.86 5.48
N LEU A 14 -14.92 24.60 6.47
CA LEU A 14 -13.73 25.46 6.32
C LEU A 14 -12.51 24.56 6.09
N ALA A 15 -12.12 24.38 4.84
CA ALA A 15 -10.81 23.84 4.49
C ALA A 15 -9.77 24.93 4.76
N ALA A 16 -9.07 24.83 5.89
CA ALA A 16 -7.90 25.66 6.16
C ALA A 16 -6.84 25.37 5.10
N ALA A 17 -6.40 26.42 4.38
CA ALA A 17 -5.25 26.33 3.49
C ALA A 17 -4.01 25.98 4.32
N SER A 18 -3.45 24.79 4.10
CA SER A 18 -2.20 24.38 4.74
C SER A 18 -1.04 25.17 4.13
N THR A 19 -0.54 26.14 4.90
CA THR A 19 0.79 26.72 4.69
C THR A 19 1.82 25.59 4.75
N GLY A 20 2.69 25.52 3.75
CA GLY A 20 3.66 24.44 3.55
C GLY A 20 4.43 24.05 4.80
N ALA A 21 3.98 22.99 5.47
CA ALA A 21 4.84 22.14 6.26
C ALA A 21 5.62 21.28 5.27
N ALA A 22 6.92 21.07 5.50
CA ALA A 22 7.64 19.99 4.83
C ALA A 22 6.80 18.73 4.98
N SER A 23 6.36 18.13 3.86
CA SER A 23 5.50 16.95 3.92
C SER A 23 6.28 15.85 4.65
N LEU A 24 5.81 15.50 5.86
CA LEU A 24 6.40 14.44 6.66
C LEU A 24 6.34 13.16 5.82
N SER A 25 7.50 12.67 5.41
CA SER A 25 7.58 11.41 4.67
C SER A 25 7.58 10.24 5.64
N THR A 26 6.93 9.15 5.24
CA THR A 26 6.99 7.86 5.92
C THR A 26 7.84 6.92 5.10
N ARG A 27 8.83 6.29 5.74
CA ARG A 27 9.78 5.37 5.12
C ARG A 27 9.66 3.99 5.74
N PHE A 28 9.40 2.97 4.94
CA PHE A 28 9.30 1.60 5.46
C PHE A 28 9.95 0.58 4.53
N ALA A 29 10.41 -0.51 5.13
CA ALA A 29 10.99 -1.63 4.39
C ALA A 29 9.96 -2.74 4.20
N LEU A 30 10.03 -3.45 3.07
CA LEU A 30 9.32 -4.70 2.83
C LEU A 30 10.29 -5.85 2.57
N ILE A 31 10.08 -6.97 3.25
CA ILE A 31 10.94 -8.17 3.19
C ILE A 31 10.02 -9.40 3.13
N GLY A 32 10.27 -10.33 2.21
CA GLY A 32 9.54 -11.61 2.12
C GLY A 32 10.50 -12.77 2.15
N ASP A 33 10.01 -13.94 2.56
CA ASP A 33 10.72 -15.21 2.38
C ASP A 33 12.13 -15.15 3.03
N PHE A 34 12.12 -14.80 4.31
CA PHE A 34 13.27 -14.65 5.20
C PHE A 34 13.12 -15.60 6.41
N GLY A 35 14.01 -15.53 7.41
CA GLY A 35 13.97 -16.46 8.54
C GLY A 35 14.58 -17.82 8.22
N ALA A 36 15.50 -17.87 7.25
CA ALA A 36 16.33 -19.03 6.95
C ALA A 36 17.61 -19.07 7.81
N ASN A 37 17.89 -18.01 8.56
CA ASN A 37 19.05 -17.82 9.43
C ASN A 37 20.38 -18.15 8.72
N ASN A 38 20.67 -17.41 7.67
CA ASN A 38 21.86 -17.62 6.85
C ASN A 38 22.55 -16.29 6.50
N SER A 39 23.68 -16.35 5.81
CA SER A 39 24.44 -15.15 5.45
C SER A 39 23.71 -14.20 4.48
N ARG A 40 22.75 -14.71 3.69
CA ARG A 40 21.96 -13.91 2.75
C ARG A 40 20.96 -13.05 3.49
N GLU A 41 20.23 -13.66 4.42
CA GLU A 41 19.33 -12.95 5.32
C GLU A 41 20.07 -11.95 6.19
N MET A 42 21.26 -12.31 6.70
CA MET A 42 22.12 -11.37 7.42
C MET A 42 22.44 -10.14 6.55
N ALA A 43 22.80 -10.33 5.28
CA ALA A 43 23.07 -9.23 4.36
C ALA A 43 21.83 -8.37 4.08
N VAL A 44 20.65 -8.97 3.91
CA VAL A 44 19.38 -8.25 3.72
C VAL A 44 19.02 -7.45 4.98
N SER A 45 19.17 -8.04 6.16
CA SER A 45 18.92 -7.34 7.42
C SER A 45 19.88 -6.16 7.60
N GLN A 46 21.15 -6.29 7.22
CA GLN A 46 22.11 -5.18 7.23
C GLN A 46 21.68 -4.09 6.26
N LEU A 47 21.33 -4.41 5.01
CA LEU A 47 20.80 -3.45 4.03
C LEU A 47 19.63 -2.63 4.60
N VAL A 48 18.67 -3.31 5.24
CA VAL A 48 17.51 -2.66 5.86
C VAL A 48 17.93 -1.77 7.04
N ARG A 49 18.78 -2.27 7.93
CA ARG A 49 19.16 -1.57 9.16
C ARG A 49 20.08 -0.38 8.93
N THR A 50 21.07 -0.52 8.05
CA THR A 50 22.13 0.48 7.86
C THR A 50 21.87 1.41 6.69
N ASN A 51 21.33 0.89 5.58
CA ASN A 51 21.19 1.70 4.37
C ASN A 51 19.80 2.34 4.29
N PHE A 52 18.74 1.61 4.66
CA PHE A 52 17.37 2.13 4.58
C PHE A 52 17.01 2.99 5.78
N GLN A 53 17.37 2.52 6.99
CA GLN A 53 16.98 3.10 8.28
C GLN A 53 15.48 3.43 8.32
N PRO A 54 14.59 2.42 8.14
CA PRO A 54 13.17 2.67 7.98
C PRO A 54 12.50 3.03 9.32
N ASP A 55 11.38 3.73 9.24
CA ASP A 55 10.50 3.99 10.38
C ASP A 55 9.93 2.67 10.92
N PHE A 56 9.55 1.75 10.01
CA PHE A 56 9.05 0.42 10.32
C PHE A 56 9.33 -0.60 9.20
N VAL A 57 9.20 -1.88 9.53
CA VAL A 57 9.34 -3.01 8.61
C VAL A 57 7.99 -3.72 8.49
N VAL A 58 7.63 -4.07 7.27
CA VAL A 58 6.50 -4.96 6.98
C VAL A 58 7.05 -6.21 6.32
N THR A 59 6.65 -7.39 6.79
CA THR A 59 7.03 -8.63 6.09
C THR A 59 5.87 -9.12 5.23
N ILE A 60 6.18 -9.84 4.18
CA ILE A 60 5.20 -10.31 3.19
C ILE A 60 5.05 -11.85 3.21
N GLY A 61 5.21 -12.44 4.40
CA GLY A 61 5.04 -13.87 4.65
C GLY A 61 6.34 -14.65 4.66
N ASP A 62 6.22 -15.89 5.15
CA ASP A 62 7.31 -16.83 5.37
C ASP A 62 8.44 -16.22 6.20
N ASN A 63 8.16 -16.09 7.50
CA ASN A 63 9.06 -15.42 8.45
C ASN A 63 10.03 -16.38 9.14
N ASN A 64 9.81 -17.70 9.02
CA ASN A 64 10.57 -18.70 9.76
C ASN A 64 10.64 -20.05 9.02
N TYR A 65 11.73 -20.27 8.28
CA TYR A 65 12.00 -21.56 7.60
C TYR A 65 12.66 -22.60 8.51
N ILE A 66 13.07 -22.24 9.73
CA ILE A 66 13.84 -23.10 10.64
C ILE A 66 13.01 -23.70 11.77
N GLY A 67 11.68 -23.64 11.64
CA GLY A 67 10.72 -24.32 12.50
C GLY A 67 10.23 -23.48 13.68
N ALA A 68 8.98 -23.72 14.11
CA ALA A 68 8.24 -22.93 15.09
C ALA A 68 9.01 -22.62 16.39
N ALA A 69 9.80 -23.58 16.89
CA ALA A 69 10.59 -23.41 18.11
C ALA A 69 11.76 -22.40 17.98
N ASN A 70 12.15 -22.05 16.76
CA ASN A 70 13.31 -21.21 16.46
C ASN A 70 12.93 -19.80 15.95
N ILE A 71 11.68 -19.37 16.15
CA ILE A 71 11.17 -18.09 15.62
C ILE A 71 12.03 -16.88 16.07
N ASP A 72 12.55 -16.89 17.30
CA ASP A 72 13.41 -15.81 17.79
C ASP A 72 14.78 -15.77 17.06
N THR A 73 15.34 -16.95 16.77
CA THR A 73 16.58 -17.06 15.99
C THR A 73 16.35 -16.63 14.54
N ALA A 74 15.20 -17.00 13.96
CA ALA A 74 14.84 -16.64 12.60
C ALA A 74 14.63 -15.12 12.46
N ILE A 75 14.01 -14.47 13.45
CA ILE A 75 13.54 -13.08 13.31
C ILE A 75 14.26 -12.13 14.26
N GLY A 76 14.25 -12.43 15.56
CA GLY A 76 14.76 -11.57 16.63
C GLY A 76 16.25 -11.24 16.47
N GLN A 77 17.06 -12.22 16.08
CA GLN A 77 18.50 -12.00 15.84
C GLN A 77 18.76 -10.84 14.88
N TYR A 78 17.93 -10.68 13.86
CA TYR A 78 18.11 -9.69 12.80
C TYR A 78 17.28 -8.42 13.05
N TYR A 79 16.06 -8.56 13.56
CA TYR A 79 15.07 -7.48 13.53
C TYR A 79 14.50 -7.09 14.91
N HIS A 80 15.02 -7.60 16.03
CA HIS A 80 14.49 -7.28 17.37
C HIS A 80 14.35 -5.77 17.63
N GLU A 81 15.24 -4.93 17.11
CA GLU A 81 15.19 -3.47 17.31
C GLU A 81 13.93 -2.79 16.74
N PHE A 82 13.16 -3.50 15.90
CA PHE A 82 11.87 -3.05 15.38
C PHE A 82 10.68 -3.67 16.11
N ILE A 83 10.88 -4.72 16.90
CA ILE A 83 9.80 -5.50 17.52
C ILE A 83 9.43 -4.89 18.88
N GLY A 84 8.18 -4.43 19.02
CA GLY A 84 7.64 -3.97 20.31
C GLY A 84 7.19 -5.15 21.17
N ASN A 85 7.22 -4.99 22.49
CA ASN A 85 6.95 -6.09 23.45
C ASN A 85 7.79 -7.34 23.18
N TYR A 86 9.01 -7.16 22.67
CA TYR A 86 9.88 -8.26 22.30
C TYR A 86 10.22 -9.14 23.51
N ILE A 87 9.99 -10.44 23.37
CA ILE A 87 10.20 -11.46 24.42
C ILE A 87 11.44 -12.34 24.19
N GLY A 88 12.21 -12.07 23.13
CA GLY A 88 13.36 -12.88 22.73
C GLY A 88 14.66 -12.47 23.42
N ALA A 89 15.76 -13.10 22.99
CA ALA A 89 17.04 -13.05 23.68
C ALA A 89 18.07 -12.07 23.08
N PHE A 90 17.81 -11.49 21.90
CA PHE A 90 18.83 -10.78 21.12
C PHE A 90 18.99 -9.29 21.46
N GLY A 91 18.16 -8.76 22.37
CA GLY A 91 18.24 -7.36 22.80
C GLY A 91 16.96 -6.91 23.50
N PRO A 92 16.86 -5.61 23.86
CA PRO A 92 15.70 -5.09 24.58
C PRO A 92 14.43 -4.94 23.72
N GLY A 93 14.55 -5.11 22.40
CA GLY A 93 13.48 -4.80 21.46
C GLY A 93 13.30 -3.30 21.21
N ALA A 94 12.17 -2.95 20.61
CA ALA A 94 11.74 -1.57 20.37
C ALA A 94 10.80 -1.08 21.50
N SER A 95 10.90 0.21 21.84
CA SER A 95 9.98 0.85 22.80
C SER A 95 8.53 0.94 22.31
N SER A 96 8.32 0.82 21.01
CA SER A 96 7.01 0.71 20.36
C SER A 96 7.12 -0.22 19.17
N ASN A 97 6.03 -0.93 18.82
CA ASN A 97 6.10 -1.89 17.71
C ASN A 97 6.26 -1.18 16.35
N ARG A 98 7.28 -1.62 15.61
CA ARG A 98 7.67 -1.14 14.27
C ARG A 98 7.94 -2.33 13.32
N PHE A 99 7.48 -3.53 13.67
CA PHE A 99 7.60 -4.73 12.85
C PHE A 99 6.21 -5.35 12.65
N PHE A 100 5.79 -5.48 11.40
CA PHE A 100 4.44 -5.90 11.02
C PHE A 100 4.50 -7.07 10.06
N PRO A 101 4.52 -8.30 10.58
CA PRO A 101 4.64 -9.48 9.74
C PRO A 101 3.29 -9.92 9.16
N ALA A 102 3.31 -10.33 7.89
CA ALA A 102 2.27 -11.16 7.29
C ALA A 102 2.60 -12.64 7.51
N LEU A 103 1.60 -13.51 7.54
CA LEU A 103 1.78 -14.96 7.56
C LEU A 103 1.93 -15.49 6.13
N GLY A 104 2.87 -16.42 5.94
CA GLY A 104 2.97 -17.30 4.77
C GLY A 104 2.80 -18.77 5.16
N ASN A 105 2.95 -19.68 4.19
CA ASN A 105 2.74 -21.11 4.42
C ASN A 105 3.81 -21.74 5.32
N HIS A 106 5.01 -21.18 5.40
CA HIS A 106 6.04 -21.65 6.33
C HIS A 106 5.80 -21.20 7.78
N ASP A 107 4.86 -20.29 8.03
CA ASP A 107 4.50 -19.85 9.37
C ASP A 107 3.41 -20.74 10.02
N TRP A 108 2.82 -21.66 9.26
CA TRP A 108 1.88 -22.66 9.76
C TRP A 108 2.59 -23.93 10.22
N ASP A 109 2.30 -24.38 11.43
CA ASP A 109 2.75 -25.66 11.96
C ASP A 109 1.59 -26.64 12.13
N SER A 110 1.77 -27.90 11.70
CA SER A 110 0.70 -28.91 11.76
C SER A 110 0.22 -29.28 13.18
N SER A 111 1.05 -29.05 14.20
CA SER A 111 0.75 -29.37 15.59
C SER A 111 0.21 -28.18 16.37
N THR A 112 0.68 -26.96 16.05
CA THR A 112 0.33 -25.74 16.80
C THR A 112 -0.40 -24.67 15.98
N GLY A 113 -0.64 -24.90 14.69
CA GLY A 113 -1.13 -23.88 13.76
C GLY A 113 -0.20 -22.67 13.74
N PHE A 114 -0.79 -21.46 13.84
CA PHE A 114 -0.05 -20.19 13.86
C PHE A 114 0.43 -19.76 15.26
N ALA A 115 0.42 -20.65 16.26
CA ALA A 115 0.72 -20.25 17.64
C ALA A 115 2.14 -19.70 17.83
N SER A 116 3.13 -20.15 17.05
CA SER A 116 4.48 -19.58 17.08
C SER A 116 4.46 -18.08 16.78
N HIS A 117 3.71 -17.67 15.75
CA HIS A 117 3.53 -16.28 15.36
C HIS A 117 2.74 -15.49 16.40
N THR A 118 1.54 -15.96 16.78
CA THR A 118 0.65 -15.21 17.70
C THR A 118 1.15 -15.15 19.14
N ASN A 119 2.08 -16.04 19.53
CA ASN A 119 2.72 -15.96 20.86
C ASN A 119 3.97 -15.08 20.85
N TYR A 120 4.58 -14.85 19.69
CA TYR A 120 5.85 -14.13 19.58
C TYR A 120 5.66 -12.65 19.28
N PHE A 121 4.64 -12.29 18.50
CA PHE A 121 4.33 -10.89 18.18
C PHE A 121 3.17 -10.34 19.02
N SER A 122 3.07 -9.01 19.05
CA SER A 122 1.88 -8.30 19.53
C SER A 122 1.39 -7.38 18.42
N LEU A 123 0.34 -7.78 17.71
CA LEU A 123 -0.11 -7.14 16.48
C LEU A 123 -1.54 -6.60 16.60
N PRO A 124 -1.97 -5.69 15.71
CA PRO A 124 -3.36 -5.28 15.65
C PRO A 124 -4.30 -6.43 15.25
N GLY A 125 -5.60 -6.24 15.47
CA GLY A 125 -6.64 -7.11 14.92
C GLY A 125 -6.58 -8.54 15.44
N SER A 126 -6.70 -9.52 14.54
CA SER A 126 -6.61 -10.95 14.88
C SER A 126 -5.16 -11.46 14.94
N GLU A 127 -4.19 -10.58 14.68
CA GLU A 127 -2.75 -10.85 14.49
C GLU A 127 -2.39 -11.77 13.31
N ARG A 128 -3.38 -12.49 12.74
CA ARG A 128 -3.23 -13.30 11.54
C ARG A 128 -3.47 -12.48 10.28
N TYR A 129 -4.48 -11.62 10.31
CA TYR A 129 -4.74 -10.60 9.30
C TYR A 129 -5.23 -9.33 10.01
N TYR A 130 -4.75 -8.18 9.55
CA TYR A 130 -4.96 -6.91 10.25
C TYR A 130 -4.62 -5.72 9.37
N ASP A 131 -4.92 -4.53 9.86
CA ASP A 131 -4.57 -3.28 9.20
C ASP A 131 -3.93 -2.30 10.18
N PHE A 132 -3.16 -1.35 9.65
CA PHE A 132 -2.61 -0.26 10.44
C PHE A 132 -2.26 0.96 9.58
N VAL A 133 -2.29 2.14 10.21
CA VAL A 133 -1.93 3.40 9.57
C VAL A 133 -0.61 3.93 10.13
N ARG A 134 0.27 4.40 9.23
CA ARG A 134 1.49 5.15 9.53
C ARG A 134 1.64 6.29 8.53
N GLY A 135 1.54 7.52 9.01
CA GLY A 135 1.55 8.71 8.15
C GLY A 135 0.48 8.63 7.05
N PRO A 136 0.84 8.83 5.76
CA PRO A 136 -0.10 8.81 4.64
C PRO A 136 -0.42 7.38 4.13
N VAL A 137 0.06 6.34 4.81
CA VAL A 137 -0.01 4.94 4.36
C VAL A 137 -0.94 4.14 5.28
N HIS A 138 -1.90 3.45 4.68
CA HIS A 138 -2.68 2.39 5.31
C HIS A 138 -2.25 1.05 4.72
N VAL A 139 -1.73 0.17 5.57
CA VAL A 139 -1.31 -1.18 5.17
C VAL A 139 -2.37 -2.17 5.61
N PHE A 140 -2.77 -3.06 4.69
CA PHE A 140 -3.66 -4.18 4.93
C PHE A 140 -2.88 -5.47 4.77
N VAL A 141 -2.73 -6.21 5.85
CA VAL A 141 -2.01 -7.48 5.91
C VAL A 141 -3.03 -8.62 5.87
N LEU A 142 -2.97 -9.42 4.81
CA LEU A 142 -3.83 -10.58 4.60
C LEU A 142 -3.10 -11.87 5.00
N ASN A 143 -3.85 -12.84 5.52
CA ASN A 143 -3.41 -14.23 5.64
C ASN A 143 -3.93 -15.02 4.44
N THR A 144 -3.03 -15.44 3.55
CA THR A 144 -3.40 -16.19 2.35
C THR A 144 -3.34 -17.70 2.54
N ASP A 145 -2.80 -18.17 3.67
CA ASP A 145 -2.66 -19.59 3.96
C ASP A 145 -4.05 -20.29 3.99
N PRO A 146 -4.18 -21.47 3.37
CA PRO A 146 -5.46 -22.19 3.30
C PRO A 146 -6.00 -22.65 4.66
N HIS A 147 -5.19 -22.66 5.72
CA HIS A 147 -5.59 -22.98 7.09
C HIS A 147 -6.12 -21.78 7.87
N GLU A 148 -6.20 -20.57 7.30
CA GLU A 148 -6.82 -19.42 7.96
C GLU A 148 -8.29 -19.72 8.31
N PRO A 149 -8.68 -19.74 9.59
CA PRO A 149 -10.04 -20.10 10.00
C PRO A 149 -11.14 -19.20 9.44
N ASP A 150 -10.84 -17.92 9.20
CA ASP A 150 -11.77 -16.95 8.61
C ASP A 150 -11.82 -17.01 7.06
N GLY A 151 -11.06 -17.92 6.48
CA GLY A 151 -10.92 -18.19 5.04
C GLY A 151 -10.01 -17.20 4.31
N ASN A 152 -9.52 -17.62 3.14
CA ASN A 152 -8.57 -16.89 2.29
C ASN A 152 -9.14 -16.53 0.90
N THR A 153 -10.46 -16.56 0.74
CA THR A 153 -11.13 -16.25 -0.53
C THR A 153 -11.79 -14.87 -0.51
N VAL A 154 -12.12 -14.32 -1.68
CA VAL A 154 -12.76 -13.00 -1.81
C VAL A 154 -14.10 -12.88 -1.06
N SER A 155 -14.82 -14.00 -0.88
CA SER A 155 -16.13 -14.06 -0.21
C SER A 155 -16.05 -14.52 1.25
N SER A 156 -14.84 -14.84 1.74
CA SER A 156 -14.59 -15.30 3.10
C SER A 156 -14.90 -14.22 4.15
N THR A 157 -14.80 -14.57 5.45
CA THR A 157 -14.91 -13.59 6.53
C THR A 157 -13.78 -12.57 6.42
N GLN A 158 -12.55 -13.00 6.15
CA GLN A 158 -11.41 -12.11 5.88
C GLN A 158 -11.65 -11.23 4.66
N GLY A 159 -12.10 -11.79 3.52
CA GLY A 159 -12.35 -11.02 2.28
C GLY A 159 -13.41 -9.93 2.45
N ARG A 160 -14.47 -10.22 3.23
CA ARG A 160 -15.50 -9.23 3.61
C ARG A 160 -14.97 -8.20 4.60
N TRP A 161 -14.13 -8.60 5.55
CA TRP A 161 -13.46 -7.65 6.45
C TRP A 161 -12.60 -6.66 5.64
N PHE A 162 -11.75 -7.18 4.76
CA PHE A 162 -10.82 -6.37 3.97
C PHE A 162 -11.53 -5.37 3.07
N SER A 163 -12.52 -5.83 2.27
CA SER A 163 -13.27 -4.95 1.36
C SER A 163 -13.99 -3.82 2.11
N ASN A 164 -14.51 -4.08 3.32
CA ASN A 164 -15.10 -3.05 4.17
C ASN A 164 -14.04 -2.11 4.80
N ALA A 165 -12.89 -2.65 5.21
CA ALA A 165 -11.83 -1.87 5.84
C ALA A 165 -11.19 -0.89 4.84
N ILE A 166 -10.86 -1.36 3.63
CA ILE A 166 -10.24 -0.53 2.60
C ILE A 166 -11.18 0.58 2.10
N ALA A 167 -12.48 0.29 1.99
CA ALA A 167 -13.50 1.29 1.61
C ALA A 167 -13.65 2.43 2.63
N ARG A 168 -13.32 2.20 3.90
CA ARG A 168 -13.34 3.23 4.96
C ARG A 168 -12.04 4.00 5.10
N SER A 169 -10.96 3.57 4.44
CA SER A 169 -9.68 4.22 4.56
C SER A 169 -9.69 5.60 3.89
N THR A 170 -9.19 6.60 4.61
CA THR A 170 -8.97 7.97 4.12
C THR A 170 -7.52 8.23 3.71
N SER A 171 -6.62 7.26 3.90
CA SER A 171 -5.21 7.41 3.58
C SER A 171 -4.98 7.54 2.08
N PRO A 172 -4.04 8.42 1.65
CA PRO A 172 -3.62 8.52 0.25
C PRO A 172 -3.20 7.18 -0.35
N TRP A 173 -2.42 6.40 0.40
CA TRP A 173 -1.85 5.13 -0.05
C TRP A 173 -2.46 3.97 0.71
N ARG A 174 -3.01 3.00 -0.03
CA ARG A 174 -3.61 1.78 0.52
C ARG A 174 -2.80 0.59 0.00
N ILE A 175 -1.90 0.07 0.81
CA ILE A 175 -0.96 -0.98 0.46
C ILE A 175 -1.55 -2.32 0.90
N VAL A 176 -1.66 -3.26 -0.02
CA VAL A 176 -2.07 -4.63 0.32
C VAL A 176 -0.83 -5.50 0.37
N VAL A 177 -0.68 -6.22 1.48
CA VAL A 177 0.34 -7.24 1.68
C VAL A 177 -0.35 -8.59 1.77
N ALA A 178 0.11 -9.54 0.97
CA ALA A 178 -0.43 -10.89 0.90
C ALA A 178 0.70 -11.84 0.49
N HIS A 179 0.88 -12.97 1.14
CA HIS A 179 2.01 -13.85 0.84
C HIS A 179 1.93 -14.45 -0.56
N ASP A 180 0.79 -15.09 -0.88
CA ASP A 180 0.57 -15.72 -2.18
C ASP A 180 0.34 -14.68 -3.31
N PRO A 181 1.23 -14.61 -4.33
CA PRO A 181 1.11 -13.63 -5.40
C PRO A 181 -0.09 -13.89 -6.34
N PRO A 182 -0.98 -12.91 -6.60
CA PRO A 182 -2.06 -13.05 -7.60
C PRO A 182 -1.54 -13.29 -9.03
N TYR A 183 -0.35 -12.74 -9.31
CA TYR A 183 0.37 -12.80 -10.58
C TYR A 183 1.87 -12.92 -10.31
N SER A 184 2.53 -13.82 -11.02
CA SER A 184 3.97 -14.07 -10.97
C SER A 184 4.35 -14.90 -12.18
N SER A 185 5.55 -14.69 -12.71
CA SER A 185 6.17 -15.51 -13.76
C SER A 185 6.83 -16.77 -13.21
N THR A 186 6.65 -17.06 -11.92
CA THR A 186 7.17 -18.25 -11.22
C THR A 186 6.02 -19.11 -10.75
N GLU A 187 5.28 -18.65 -9.74
CA GLU A 187 4.10 -19.32 -9.19
C GLU A 187 3.01 -18.28 -8.91
N ALA A 188 1.82 -18.46 -9.49
CA ALA A 188 0.74 -17.49 -9.42
C ALA A 188 -0.54 -18.12 -8.85
N HIS A 189 -1.17 -17.40 -7.93
CA HIS A 189 -2.32 -17.86 -7.16
C HIS A 189 -3.60 -17.18 -7.63
N ALA A 190 -4.33 -17.83 -8.53
CA ALA A 190 -5.53 -17.25 -9.13
C ALA A 190 -6.63 -16.89 -8.12
N PHE A 191 -6.69 -17.59 -6.98
CA PHE A 191 -7.65 -17.31 -5.91
C PHE A 191 -7.41 -15.94 -5.24
N MET A 192 -6.19 -15.40 -5.33
CA MET A 192 -5.81 -14.09 -4.83
C MET A 192 -6.07 -12.94 -5.81
N ARG A 193 -6.71 -13.19 -6.96
CA ARG A 193 -7.07 -12.13 -7.93
C ARG A 193 -8.34 -11.39 -7.51
N TRP A 194 -8.34 -10.87 -6.29
CA TRP A 194 -9.42 -10.04 -5.75
C TRP A 194 -9.44 -8.68 -6.47
N PRO A 195 -10.56 -7.94 -6.43
CA PRO A 195 -10.70 -6.66 -7.14
C PRO A 195 -9.99 -5.50 -6.39
N PHE A 196 -8.73 -5.69 -6.00
CA PHE A 196 -7.93 -4.75 -5.20
C PHE A 196 -7.92 -3.33 -5.77
N GLN A 197 -7.63 -3.18 -7.07
CA GLN A 197 -7.64 -1.88 -7.74
C GLN A 197 -9.02 -1.21 -7.65
N GLN A 198 -10.11 -1.97 -7.85
CA GLN A 198 -11.47 -1.43 -7.82
C GLN A 198 -11.90 -1.06 -6.40
N TRP A 199 -11.39 -1.76 -5.38
CA TRP A 199 -11.58 -1.42 -3.98
C TRP A 199 -10.68 -0.28 -3.47
N GLY A 200 -9.83 0.27 -4.34
CA GLY A 200 -9.05 1.48 -4.05
C GLY A 200 -7.65 1.21 -3.51
N ALA A 201 -7.14 -0.02 -3.59
CA ALA A 201 -5.74 -0.29 -3.32
C ALA A 201 -4.84 0.53 -4.26
N SER A 202 -3.64 0.84 -3.80
CA SER A 202 -2.59 1.49 -4.58
C SER A 202 -1.64 0.47 -5.22
N ILE A 203 -1.41 -0.65 -4.53
CA ILE A 203 -0.50 -1.74 -4.92
C ILE A 203 -0.86 -3.01 -4.15
N VAL A 204 -0.50 -4.17 -4.71
CA VAL A 204 -0.43 -5.45 -3.99
C VAL A 204 1.01 -5.94 -4.01
N ILE A 205 1.54 -6.32 -2.85
CA ILE A 205 2.92 -6.79 -2.67
C ILE A 205 2.90 -8.17 -2.02
N SER A 206 3.66 -9.11 -2.58
CA SER A 206 3.61 -10.53 -2.25
C SER A 206 4.98 -11.21 -2.24
N GLY A 207 5.07 -12.38 -1.60
CA GLY A 207 6.28 -13.21 -1.46
C GLY A 207 6.14 -14.51 -2.25
N ASP A 208 6.47 -15.65 -1.61
CA ASP A 208 6.30 -17.06 -2.04
C ASP A 208 7.18 -17.43 -3.25
N SER A 209 7.02 -16.70 -4.35
CA SER A 209 7.97 -16.73 -5.44
C SER A 209 9.29 -16.07 -5.00
N HIS A 210 10.34 -16.89 -4.78
CA HIS A 210 11.65 -16.43 -4.32
C HIS A 210 12.48 -15.67 -5.36
N ASN A 211 11.92 -14.60 -5.91
CA ASN A 211 12.52 -13.64 -6.82
C ASN A 211 11.83 -12.28 -6.67
N TYR A 212 12.32 -11.28 -7.41
CA TYR A 212 11.67 -9.99 -7.52
C TYR A 212 11.01 -9.85 -8.88
N GLU A 213 9.75 -9.47 -8.90
CA GLU A 213 9.03 -9.18 -10.13
C GLU A 213 8.05 -8.02 -9.94
N ARG A 214 8.07 -7.06 -10.87
CA ARG A 214 7.04 -6.02 -10.97
C ARG A 214 6.18 -6.24 -12.20
N ILE A 215 4.88 -6.30 -11.98
CA ILE A 215 3.84 -6.52 -12.98
C ILE A 215 2.90 -5.30 -12.99
N MET A 216 2.60 -4.78 -14.17
CA MET A 216 1.67 -3.67 -14.39
C MET A 216 0.47 -4.17 -15.19
N LEU A 217 -0.70 -4.23 -14.55
CA LEU A 217 -1.97 -4.58 -15.19
C LEU A 217 -2.92 -3.39 -15.13
N ASN A 218 -3.36 -2.87 -16.28
CA ASN A 218 -4.27 -1.73 -16.35
C ASN A 218 -3.82 -0.52 -15.52
N GLY A 219 -2.50 -0.25 -15.50
CA GLY A 219 -1.89 0.82 -14.71
C GLY A 219 -1.78 0.55 -13.20
N PHE A 220 -2.14 -0.65 -12.75
CA PHE A 220 -2.05 -1.07 -11.34
C PHE A 220 -0.84 -1.99 -11.11
N PRO A 221 0.03 -1.66 -10.13
CA PRO A 221 1.19 -2.48 -9.80
C PRO A 221 0.83 -3.69 -8.94
N TYR A 222 1.36 -4.84 -9.32
CA TYR A 222 1.56 -6.02 -8.48
C TYR A 222 3.07 -6.25 -8.36
N VAL A 223 3.57 -6.52 -7.16
CA VAL A 223 5.00 -6.77 -6.92
C VAL A 223 5.18 -8.06 -6.15
N VAL A 224 6.13 -8.88 -6.61
CA VAL A 224 6.66 -10.04 -5.92
C VAL A 224 8.04 -9.67 -5.37
N ASN A 225 8.32 -10.00 -4.11
CA ASN A 225 9.63 -9.85 -3.50
C ASN A 225 9.93 -10.97 -2.46
N GLY A 226 10.20 -12.19 -2.94
CA GLY A 226 10.63 -13.30 -2.09
C GLY A 226 12.15 -13.45 -1.94
N LEU A 227 12.87 -12.33 -1.93
CA LEU A 227 14.34 -12.31 -1.92
C LEU A 227 14.94 -11.98 -0.55
N GLY A 228 14.22 -12.22 0.56
CA GLY A 228 14.66 -11.85 1.91
C GLY A 228 15.73 -12.74 2.52
N GLY A 229 15.92 -13.97 2.02
CA GLY A 229 17.01 -14.84 2.49
C GLY A 229 16.87 -16.33 2.15
N ALA A 230 15.66 -16.78 1.76
CA ALA A 230 15.41 -18.12 1.28
C ALA A 230 16.13 -18.42 -0.06
N SER A 231 16.10 -19.68 -0.50
CA SER A 231 16.74 -20.09 -1.76
C SER A 231 16.00 -19.52 -2.97
N MET A 232 16.69 -18.81 -3.86
CA MET A 232 16.07 -18.16 -5.02
C MET A 232 15.42 -19.14 -5.99
N SER A 233 14.32 -18.70 -6.60
CA SER A 233 13.59 -19.39 -7.65
C SER A 233 13.91 -18.80 -9.04
N GLY A 234 13.92 -19.67 -10.05
CA GLY A 234 13.99 -19.26 -11.45
C GLY A 234 12.67 -18.68 -11.95
N PHE A 235 12.68 -18.06 -13.13
CA PHE A 235 11.46 -17.61 -13.80
C PHE A 235 11.03 -18.61 -14.88
N GLY A 236 9.72 -18.77 -15.03
CA GLY A 236 9.09 -19.29 -16.24
C GLY A 236 8.89 -18.20 -17.31
N SER A 237 7.91 -18.44 -18.18
CA SER A 237 7.48 -17.46 -19.18
C SER A 237 6.92 -16.21 -18.51
N PRO A 238 7.27 -15.00 -18.97
CA PRO A 238 6.72 -13.76 -18.43
C PRO A 238 5.19 -13.75 -18.49
N VAL A 239 4.54 -13.46 -17.36
CA VAL A 239 3.09 -13.19 -17.35
C VAL A 239 2.79 -11.86 -18.03
N ASN A 240 1.54 -11.69 -18.48
CA ASN A 240 1.08 -10.42 -19.04
C ASN A 240 1.34 -9.28 -18.04
N GLY A 241 1.88 -8.17 -18.54
CA GLY A 241 2.21 -7.01 -17.73
C GLY A 241 3.52 -7.10 -16.94
N SER A 242 4.28 -8.20 -17.00
CA SER A 242 5.62 -8.28 -16.39
C SER A 242 6.54 -7.19 -16.97
N VAL A 243 7.10 -6.33 -16.11
CA VAL A 243 7.93 -5.18 -16.51
C VAL A 243 9.38 -5.32 -16.05
N VAL A 244 9.58 -5.82 -14.83
CA VAL A 244 10.92 -6.03 -14.26
C VAL A 244 10.95 -7.39 -13.59
N ARG A 245 12.04 -8.13 -13.78
CA ARG A 245 12.30 -9.44 -13.17
C ARG A 245 13.75 -9.47 -12.71
N TYR A 246 14.00 -9.95 -11.50
CA TYR A 246 15.33 -10.06 -10.93
C TYR A 246 15.42 -11.27 -9.99
N ASN A 247 16.45 -12.09 -10.19
CA ASN A 247 16.76 -13.27 -9.37
C ASN A 247 18.28 -13.53 -9.29
N SER A 248 19.08 -12.47 -9.37
CA SER A 248 20.54 -12.58 -9.38
C SER A 248 21.18 -12.48 -8.00
N ASP A 249 20.47 -11.92 -7.02
CA ASP A 249 20.90 -11.81 -5.62
C ASP A 249 19.68 -11.54 -4.72
N HIS A 250 19.89 -11.49 -3.41
CA HIS A 250 18.88 -11.20 -2.39
C HIS A 250 18.66 -9.70 -2.21
N GLY A 251 17.55 -9.30 -1.58
CA GLY A 251 17.22 -7.89 -1.42
C GLY A 251 15.95 -7.60 -0.62
N ALA A 252 15.67 -6.30 -0.48
CA ALA A 252 14.48 -5.79 0.18
C ALA A 252 13.96 -4.56 -0.57
N MET A 253 12.69 -4.23 -0.36
CA MET A 253 12.14 -2.97 -0.87
C MET A 253 12.21 -1.87 0.18
N LEU A 254 12.49 -0.66 -0.27
CA LEU A 254 12.31 0.58 0.47
C LEU A 254 11.16 1.36 -0.16
N VAL A 255 10.23 1.82 0.67
CA VAL A 255 9.11 2.66 0.25
C VAL A 255 9.19 3.99 0.99
N THR A 256 9.11 5.09 0.24
CA THR A 256 9.04 6.45 0.80
C THR A 256 7.76 7.12 0.32
N ALA A 257 6.87 7.45 1.25
CA ALA A 257 5.55 8.01 0.97
C ALA A 257 5.37 9.39 1.61
N THR A 258 4.84 10.33 0.84
CA THR A 258 4.25 11.59 1.31
C THR A 258 2.74 11.52 1.13
N ASP A 259 2.02 12.57 1.49
CA ASP A 259 0.59 12.71 1.19
C ASP A 259 0.25 12.76 -0.31
N THR A 260 1.21 13.11 -1.18
CA THR A 260 0.99 13.28 -2.62
C THR A 260 1.80 12.34 -3.51
N ASN A 261 2.91 11.78 -3.02
CA ASN A 261 3.79 10.90 -3.81
C ASN A 261 4.16 9.66 -3.01
N ILE A 262 4.36 8.53 -3.69
CA ILE A 262 4.98 7.34 -3.11
C ILE A 262 6.01 6.80 -4.08
N VAL A 263 7.18 6.47 -3.56
CA VAL A 263 8.32 5.92 -4.29
C VAL A 263 8.57 4.52 -3.75
N TYR A 264 8.64 3.55 -4.65
CA TYR A 264 8.99 2.16 -4.34
C TYR A 264 10.34 1.85 -4.99
N GLU A 265 11.24 1.26 -4.22
CA GLU A 265 12.59 0.91 -4.66
C GLU A 265 12.89 -0.51 -4.23
N PHE A 266 13.32 -1.37 -5.15
CA PHE A 266 13.90 -2.67 -4.80
C PHE A 266 15.42 -2.57 -4.87
N TRP A 267 16.07 -2.90 -3.75
CA TRP A 267 17.51 -2.92 -3.64
C TRP A 267 18.01 -4.33 -3.39
N SER A 268 19.02 -4.70 -4.17
CA SER A 268 19.78 -5.92 -3.99
C SER A 268 20.94 -5.70 -3.01
N VAL A 269 21.33 -6.74 -2.28
CA VAL A 269 22.55 -6.74 -1.46
C VAL A 269 23.84 -6.77 -2.29
N ALA A 270 23.74 -7.00 -3.60
CA ALA A 270 24.86 -6.98 -4.52
C ALA A 270 25.68 -5.69 -4.40
N GLY A 271 27.00 -5.82 -4.30
CA GLY A 271 27.91 -4.69 -4.14
C GLY A 271 27.70 -3.87 -2.85
N GLY A 272 27.01 -4.41 -1.84
CA GLY A 272 26.70 -3.71 -0.59
C GLY A 272 25.43 -2.85 -0.63
N GLY A 273 24.63 -2.97 -1.70
CA GLY A 273 23.40 -2.20 -1.90
C GLY A 273 23.31 -1.61 -3.29
N THR A 274 22.67 -2.31 -4.23
CA THR A 274 22.45 -1.86 -5.60
C THR A 274 20.96 -1.65 -5.86
N LEU A 275 20.56 -0.46 -6.32
CA LEU A 275 19.20 -0.20 -6.77
C LEU A 275 18.92 -0.96 -8.07
N ILE A 276 17.91 -1.81 -8.06
CA ILE A 276 17.54 -2.66 -9.22
C ILE A 276 16.30 -2.11 -9.92
N ASP A 277 15.28 -1.71 -9.16
CA ASP A 277 14.04 -1.16 -9.71
C ASP A 277 13.55 0.02 -8.87
N ARG A 278 12.94 0.98 -9.56
CA ARG A 278 12.33 2.16 -8.95
C ARG A 278 11.11 2.58 -9.75
N PHE A 279 9.99 2.77 -9.06
CA PHE A 279 8.79 3.34 -9.65
C PHE A 279 8.04 4.21 -8.65
N THR A 280 7.17 5.07 -9.16
CA THR A 280 6.47 6.07 -8.36
C THR A 280 4.99 6.11 -8.69
N GLN A 281 4.16 6.37 -7.69
CA GLN A 281 2.77 6.76 -7.90
C GLN A 281 2.56 8.16 -7.32
N GLN A 282 1.59 8.87 -7.88
CA GLN A 282 1.12 10.17 -7.38
C GLN A 282 -0.37 10.06 -7.14
N VAL A 283 -0.86 10.64 -6.05
CA VAL A 283 -2.31 10.70 -5.81
C VAL A 283 -2.93 11.48 -6.97
N PRO A 284 -4.00 10.97 -7.61
CA PRO A 284 -4.73 11.76 -8.58
C PRO A 284 -5.15 13.09 -7.94
N PRO A 285 -4.98 14.22 -8.62
CA PRO A 285 -5.31 15.52 -8.07
C PRO A 285 -6.78 15.52 -7.63
N GLN A 286 -7.03 15.87 -6.36
CA GLN A 286 -8.39 15.99 -5.85
C GLN A 286 -9.01 17.30 -6.32
N LEU A 287 -10.22 17.21 -6.88
CA LEU A 287 -11.00 18.37 -7.26
C LEU A 287 -11.77 18.90 -6.05
N SER A 288 -11.40 20.09 -5.58
CA SER A 288 -12.19 20.87 -4.64
C SER A 288 -13.21 21.72 -5.39
N CYS A 289 -14.43 21.77 -4.89
CA CYS A 289 -15.53 22.56 -5.43
C CYS A 289 -16.14 23.39 -4.32
N VAL A 290 -16.03 24.72 -4.44
CA VAL A 290 -16.57 25.68 -3.47
C VAL A 290 -17.59 26.57 -4.18
N LEU A 291 -18.85 26.52 -3.75
CA LEU A 291 -19.85 27.49 -4.16
C LEU A 291 -19.61 28.80 -3.39
N THR A 292 -19.54 29.92 -4.10
CA THR A 292 -19.45 31.24 -3.46
C THR A 292 -20.80 31.95 -3.45
N THR A 293 -20.90 33.01 -2.66
CA THR A 293 -22.11 33.81 -2.47
C THR A 293 -22.59 34.54 -3.74
N ASN A 294 -21.79 34.56 -4.81
CA ASN A 294 -22.03 35.33 -6.02
C ASN A 294 -22.50 34.47 -7.20
N GLU A 295 -23.16 33.34 -6.97
CA GLU A 295 -23.53 32.39 -8.03
C GLU A 295 -22.31 31.96 -8.88
N THR A 296 -21.17 31.72 -8.22
CA THR A 296 -20.01 31.12 -8.89
C THR A 296 -19.54 29.89 -8.14
N VAL A 297 -19.05 28.91 -8.90
CA VAL A 297 -18.35 27.75 -8.39
C VAL A 297 -16.86 27.92 -8.65
N HIS A 298 -16.08 27.86 -7.58
CA HIS A 298 -14.64 27.85 -7.62
C HIS A 298 -14.16 26.40 -7.54
N LEU A 299 -13.62 25.92 -8.66
CA LEU A 299 -13.01 24.61 -8.79
C LEU A 299 -11.50 24.77 -8.61
N SER A 300 -10.89 23.94 -7.78
CA SER A 300 -9.45 23.96 -7.57
C SER A 300 -8.88 22.58 -7.38
N TRP A 301 -7.65 22.36 -7.83
CA TRP A 301 -6.94 21.09 -7.67
C TRP A 301 -5.43 21.31 -7.71
N PRO A 302 -4.62 20.43 -7.11
CA PRO A 302 -3.16 20.62 -7.08
C PRO A 302 -2.58 20.58 -8.50
N THR A 303 -1.50 21.35 -8.73
CA THR A 303 -0.71 21.26 -9.97
C THR A 303 0.04 19.93 -10.06
N ASN A 304 0.52 19.42 -8.93
CA ASN A 304 1.20 18.13 -8.86
C ASN A 304 0.23 16.97 -9.19
N GLY A 305 0.67 16.04 -10.04
CA GLY A 305 -0.13 14.88 -10.49
C GLY A 305 -1.23 15.20 -11.50
N ALA A 306 -1.43 16.48 -11.83
CA ALA A 306 -2.50 16.98 -12.72
C ALA A 306 -2.10 17.11 -14.20
N ASP A 307 -0.93 16.57 -14.58
CA ASP A 307 -0.52 16.51 -15.97
C ASP A 307 -1.42 15.54 -16.74
N GLY A 308 -1.93 16.02 -17.88
CA GLY A 308 -2.93 15.31 -18.70
C GLY A 308 -4.37 15.38 -18.15
N CYS A 309 -4.58 15.84 -16.91
CA CYS A 309 -5.93 15.94 -16.37
C CYS A 309 -6.75 17.03 -17.08
N VAL A 310 -7.95 16.65 -17.50
CA VAL A 310 -8.97 17.51 -18.08
C VAL A 310 -10.11 17.67 -17.08
N LEU A 311 -10.48 18.91 -16.81
CA LEU A 311 -11.68 19.22 -16.03
C LEU A 311 -12.90 19.02 -16.93
N GLU A 312 -13.82 18.16 -16.48
CA GLU A 312 -15.05 17.84 -17.21
C GLU A 312 -16.29 18.14 -16.37
N TRP A 313 -17.42 18.34 -17.04
CA TRP A 313 -18.71 18.55 -16.43
C TRP A 313 -19.82 17.73 -17.11
N THR A 314 -20.87 17.40 -16.36
CA THR A 314 -22.13 16.81 -16.88
C THR A 314 -23.33 17.42 -16.15
N GLN A 315 -24.49 17.42 -16.81
CA GLN A 315 -25.77 17.87 -16.24
C GLN A 315 -26.44 16.81 -15.35
N ALA A 316 -26.10 15.52 -15.52
CA ALA A 316 -26.72 14.42 -14.81
C ALA A 316 -25.77 13.23 -14.63
N LEU A 317 -26.05 12.40 -13.62
CA LEU A 317 -25.37 11.13 -13.37
C LEU A 317 -26.39 9.97 -13.43
N PRO A 318 -26.16 8.93 -14.27
CA PRO A 318 -25.14 8.85 -15.32
C PRO A 318 -25.43 9.82 -16.49
N GLY A 319 -24.40 10.26 -17.20
CA GLY A 319 -24.56 11.20 -18.33
C GLY A 319 -23.28 11.41 -19.13
N SER A 320 -23.39 12.11 -20.25
CA SER A 320 -22.26 12.47 -21.11
C SER A 320 -21.43 13.58 -20.49
N TRP A 321 -20.12 13.39 -20.45
CA TRP A 321 -19.17 14.37 -19.91
C TRP A 321 -18.63 15.26 -21.02
N ASN A 322 -18.55 16.56 -20.76
CA ASN A 322 -18.00 17.58 -21.64
C ASN A 322 -16.81 18.26 -20.98
N ASN A 323 -15.82 18.68 -21.75
CA ASN A 323 -14.71 19.47 -21.22
C ASN A 323 -15.23 20.83 -20.71
N VAL A 324 -14.68 21.30 -19.60
CA VAL A 324 -14.84 22.69 -19.16
C VAL A 324 -13.96 23.57 -20.06
N PRO A 325 -14.52 24.59 -20.75
CA PRO A 325 -13.78 25.37 -21.75
C PRO A 325 -12.80 26.38 -21.13
N GLU A 326 -13.01 26.77 -19.87
CA GLU A 326 -12.16 27.71 -19.16
C GLU A 326 -10.76 27.12 -18.92
N THR A 327 -9.73 27.86 -19.31
CA THR A 327 -8.34 27.47 -19.03
C THR A 327 -8.03 27.67 -17.54
N PRO A 328 -7.54 26.66 -16.81
CA PRO A 328 -7.20 26.80 -15.40
C PRO A 328 -6.09 27.83 -15.18
N VAL A 329 -6.29 28.75 -14.23
CA VAL A 329 -5.26 29.66 -13.76
C VAL A 329 -4.40 28.92 -12.73
N ILE A 330 -3.07 29.05 -12.83
CA ILE A 330 -2.15 28.48 -11.85
C ILE A 330 -1.82 29.53 -10.79
N LEU A 331 -2.14 29.24 -9.53
CA LEU A 331 -1.84 30.06 -8.36
C LEU A 331 -0.99 29.23 -7.39
N GLY A 332 0.33 29.41 -7.43
CA GLY A 332 1.26 28.58 -6.65
C GLY A 332 1.19 27.10 -7.05
N ALA A 333 0.90 26.23 -6.08
CA ALA A 333 0.77 24.78 -6.28
C ALA A 333 -0.65 24.32 -6.66
N THR A 334 -1.53 25.24 -7.08
CA THR A 334 -2.95 24.97 -7.33
C THR A 334 -3.38 25.48 -8.70
N LYS A 335 -4.11 24.66 -9.46
CA LYS A 335 -4.90 25.06 -10.64
C LYS A 335 -6.30 25.45 -10.19
N THR A 336 -6.83 26.55 -10.71
CA THR A 336 -8.16 27.07 -10.34
C THR A 336 -8.98 27.44 -11.57
N VAL A 337 -10.27 27.15 -11.54
CA VAL A 337 -11.27 27.60 -12.52
C VAL A 337 -12.47 28.17 -11.77
N THR A 338 -12.94 29.34 -12.17
CA THR A 338 -14.16 29.95 -11.62
C THR A 338 -15.23 29.92 -12.69
N LEU A 339 -16.38 29.29 -12.40
CA LEU A 339 -17.50 29.16 -13.32
C LEU A 339 -18.71 29.90 -12.76
N SER A 340 -19.48 30.59 -13.61
CA SER A 340 -20.80 31.11 -13.22
C SER A 340 -21.82 29.96 -13.12
N THR A 341 -22.66 29.98 -12.10
CA THR A 341 -23.81 29.08 -11.92
C THR A 341 -25.12 29.71 -12.40
N THR A 342 -25.10 30.94 -12.91
CA THR A 342 -26.30 31.67 -13.35
C THR A 342 -27.01 30.87 -14.45
N GLY A 343 -28.24 30.45 -14.16
CA GLY A 343 -29.07 29.64 -15.06
C GLY A 343 -28.70 28.15 -15.18
N GLN A 344 -27.65 27.66 -14.50
CA GLN A 344 -27.16 26.28 -14.60
C GLN A 344 -26.76 25.69 -13.24
N TRP A 345 -27.76 25.40 -12.40
CA TRP A 345 -27.59 25.02 -11.00
C TRP A 345 -27.20 23.56 -10.74
N PHE A 346 -27.20 22.71 -11.78
CA PHE A 346 -26.92 21.28 -11.66
C PHE A 346 -25.83 20.86 -12.63
N ARG A 347 -24.58 20.99 -12.21
CA ARG A 347 -23.42 20.41 -12.91
C ARG A 347 -22.63 19.56 -11.94
N PHE A 348 -22.27 18.37 -12.36
CA PHE A 348 -21.28 17.53 -11.70
C PHE A 348 -19.94 17.77 -12.36
N PHE A 349 -18.87 17.87 -11.58
CA PHE A 349 -17.51 18.09 -12.08
C PHE A 349 -16.62 16.92 -11.72
N ARG A 350 -15.65 16.61 -12.59
CA ARG A 350 -14.58 15.65 -12.31
C ARG A 350 -13.29 16.08 -12.98
N LEU A 351 -12.17 15.60 -12.44
CA LEU A 351 -10.91 15.56 -13.16
C LEU A 351 -10.79 14.18 -13.81
N ARG A 352 -10.71 14.15 -15.14
CA ARG A 352 -10.40 12.94 -15.88
C ARG A 352 -8.93 13.01 -16.29
N LYS A 353 -8.16 11.96 -16.00
CA LYS A 353 -6.78 11.83 -16.51
C LYS A 353 -6.77 11.33 -17.94
#